data_AF-A0A7C1YRL4-F1
#
_entry.id   AF-A0A7C1YRL4-F1
#
_cell.length_a   1.000
_cell.length_b   1.000
_cell.length_c   1.000
_cell.angle_alpha   90.00
_cell.angle_beta   90.00
_cell.angle_gamma   90.00
#
_symmetry.space_group_name_H-M   'P 1'
#
loop_
_entity.id
_entity.type
_entity.pdbx_description
1 polymer ?
#
loop_
_entity_poly.entity_id
_entity_poly.type
_entity_poly.pdbx_seq_one_letter_code
_entity_poly.pdbx_strand_id
1 'polypeptide(L)'
;MESVIDKDNRLPPQVRQLIKIIGVAETCILLRQLGGTSITIPNRLHPLMCIRQPLKRESLEALRREFDDQRVDLPKYDKIMMAIRDSKIREDLDKGVSVEDLSAKHNLSERQIRNIRIGTRGW
;
A
#
# COMPACT_ATOMS: atom_id res chain seq x y z
N MET A 1 -9.59 -0.76 10.32
CA MET A 1 -8.80 -1.11 9.11
C MET A 1 -7.53 -0.28 8.99
N GLU A 2 -7.52 1.00 9.40
CA GLU A 2 -6.34 1.88 9.33
C GLU A 2 -5.16 1.47 10.23
N SER A 3 -5.38 0.99 11.47
CA SER A 3 -4.28 0.61 12.38
C SER A 3 -3.46 -0.63 11.97
N VAL A 4 -3.92 -1.40 10.99
CA VAL A 4 -3.30 -2.68 10.59
C VAL A 4 -2.11 -2.46 9.67
N ILE A 5 -2.26 -1.50 8.75
CA ILE A 5 -1.28 -1.22 7.71
C ILE A 5 -0.13 -0.36 8.26
N ASP A 6 -0.41 0.46 9.27
CA ASP A 6 0.57 1.34 9.93
C ASP A 6 1.65 0.56 10.72
N LYS A 7 1.31 -0.63 11.27
CA LYS A 7 2.22 -1.45 12.09
C LYS A 7 3.14 -2.39 11.31
N ASP A 8 2.92 -2.60 10.01
CA ASP A 8 3.73 -3.56 9.25
C ASP A 8 4.99 -2.89 8.68
N ASN A 9 6.09 -3.00 9.44
CA ASN A 9 7.43 -2.54 9.06
C ASN A 9 7.99 -3.19 7.78
N ARG A 10 7.28 -4.16 7.19
CA ARG A 10 7.68 -4.83 5.95
C ARG A 10 7.12 -4.17 4.69
N LEU A 11 6.25 -3.16 4.81
CA LEU A 11 5.86 -2.30 3.68
C LEU A 11 7.03 -1.40 3.25
N PRO A 12 7.17 -1.06 1.96
CA PRO A 12 8.17 -0.13 1.48
C PRO A 12 8.03 1.19 2.23
N PRO A 13 9.15 1.84 2.58
CA PRO A 13 9.13 3.09 3.33
C PRO A 13 8.29 4.16 2.62
N GLN A 14 8.33 4.22 1.28
CA GLN A 14 7.52 5.16 0.50
C GLN A 14 6.01 4.93 0.67
N VAL A 15 5.58 3.66 0.71
CA VAL A 15 4.16 3.31 0.84
C VAL A 15 3.64 3.63 2.23
N ARG A 16 4.44 3.35 3.27
CA ARG A 16 4.11 3.75 4.65
C ARG A 16 3.99 5.26 4.78
N GLN A 17 4.91 6.00 4.15
CA GLN A 17 4.87 7.46 4.15
C GLN A 17 3.60 7.97 3.47
N LEU A 18 3.22 7.41 2.30
CA LEU A 18 1.96 7.75 1.63
C LEU A 18 0.75 7.46 2.51
N ILE A 19 0.65 6.26 3.09
CA ILE A 19 -0.47 5.89 3.98
C ILE A 19 -0.56 6.84 5.18
N LYS A 20 0.57 7.26 5.74
CA LYS A 20 0.61 8.19 6.87
C LYS A 20 0.14 9.60 6.48
N ILE A 21 0.37 10.01 5.24
CA ILE A 21 0.07 11.37 4.75
C ILE A 21 -1.38 11.48 4.25
N ILE A 22 -1.82 10.56 3.39
CA ILE A 22 -3.12 10.64 2.70
C ILE A 22 -4.10 9.57 3.15
N GLY A 23 -3.68 8.64 4.01
CA GLY A 23 -4.49 7.49 4.40
C GLY A 23 -4.42 6.34 3.40
N VAL A 24 -4.91 5.18 3.84
CA VAL A 24 -4.88 3.93 3.07
C VAL A 24 -5.73 4.03 1.80
N ALA A 25 -6.95 4.56 1.90
CA ALA A 25 -7.90 4.58 0.80
C ALA A 25 -7.39 5.41 -0.38
N GLU A 26 -6.88 6.62 -0.10
CA GLU A 26 -6.33 7.53 -1.11
C GLU A 26 -5.03 6.99 -1.69
N THR A 27 -4.19 6.35 -0.87
CA THR A 27 -2.98 5.67 -1.33
C THR A 27 -3.33 4.57 -2.33
N CYS A 28 -4.34 3.75 -2.05
CA CYS A 28 -4.80 2.73 -3.00
C CYS A 28 -5.32 3.33 -4.32
N ILE A 29 -6.06 4.45 -4.28
CA ILE A 29 -6.55 5.13 -5.48
C ILE A 29 -5.37 5.64 -6.32
N LEU A 30 -4.41 6.32 -5.68
CA LEU A 30 -3.21 6.85 -6.32
C LEU A 30 -2.42 5.72 -7.00
N LEU A 31 -2.14 4.64 -6.27
CA LEU A 31 -1.35 3.51 -6.76
C LEU A 31 -2.06 2.72 -7.84
N ARG A 32 -3.39 2.58 -7.78
CA ARG A 32 -4.15 1.89 -8.82
C ARG A 32 -4.02 2.58 -10.19
N GLN A 33 -3.79 3.88 -10.17
CA GLN A 33 -3.76 4.70 -11.39
C GLN A 33 -2.34 5.04 -11.85
N LEU A 34 -1.41 5.22 -10.89
CA LEU A 34 -0.05 5.69 -11.14
C LEU A 34 1.02 4.70 -10.69
N GLY A 35 0.64 3.57 -10.09
CA GLY A 35 1.58 2.59 -9.55
C GLY A 35 2.42 1.93 -10.64
N GLY A 36 3.72 1.79 -10.40
CA GLY A 36 4.69 1.30 -11.37
C GLY A 36 5.30 2.39 -12.25
N THR A 37 4.99 3.66 -11.97
CA THR A 37 5.54 4.83 -12.67
C THR A 37 6.22 5.74 -11.64
N SER A 38 7.41 6.25 -11.95
CA SER A 38 7.98 7.35 -11.18
C SER A 38 7.25 8.64 -11.57
N ILE A 39 6.51 9.22 -10.64
CA ILE A 39 5.82 10.50 -10.84
C ILE A 39 6.62 11.61 -10.17
N THR A 40 6.79 12.72 -10.87
CA THR A 40 7.16 13.97 -10.20
C THR A 40 5.87 14.56 -9.67
N ILE A 41 5.76 14.76 -8.35
CA ILE A 41 4.59 15.41 -7.73
C ILE A 41 4.79 16.91 -7.97
N PRO A 42 4.16 17.49 -9.01
CA PRO A 42 4.47 18.85 -9.39
C PRO A 42 3.80 19.82 -8.41
N ASN A 43 4.48 20.93 -8.12
CA ASN A 43 3.97 21.99 -7.23
C ASN A 43 2.59 22.54 -7.67
N ARG A 44 2.28 22.43 -8.97
CA ARG A 44 0.93 22.63 -9.53
C ARG A 44 0.39 21.28 -9.94
N LEU A 45 -0.86 20.97 -9.58
CA LEU A 45 -1.64 19.83 -10.09
C LEU A 45 -1.51 19.77 -11.61
N HIS A 46 -0.51 19.03 -12.10
CA HIS A 46 -0.19 19.02 -13.51
C HIS A 46 -1.25 18.15 -14.18
N PRO A 47 -1.77 18.52 -15.35
CA PRO A 47 -2.71 17.70 -16.13
C PRO A 47 -2.22 16.28 -16.46
N LEU A 48 -0.94 15.97 -16.19
CA LEU A 48 -0.36 14.63 -16.31
C LEU A 48 -0.78 13.70 -15.15
N MET A 49 -1.16 14.25 -13.99
CA MET A 49 -1.98 13.56 -13.01
C MET A 49 -3.44 13.57 -13.49
N CYS A 50 -3.70 12.97 -14.65
CA CYS A 50 -5.05 12.64 -15.11
C CYS A 50 -5.54 11.43 -14.28
N ILE A 51 -5.77 11.68 -13.00
CA ILE A 51 -6.30 10.68 -12.08
C ILE A 51 -7.79 10.55 -12.43
N ARG A 52 -8.19 9.40 -12.99
CA ARG A 52 -9.58 9.06 -13.33
C ARG A 52 -10.54 9.19 -12.14
N GLN A 53 -10.00 9.12 -10.92
CA GLN A 53 -10.75 9.29 -9.68
C GLN A 53 -10.08 10.39 -8.86
N PRO A 54 -10.68 11.59 -8.73
CA PRO A 54 -10.04 12.69 -8.04
C PRO A 54 -9.75 12.33 -6.58
N LEU A 55 -8.52 12.57 -6.14
CA LEU A 55 -8.13 12.52 -4.74
C LEU A 55 -8.73 13.72 -4.00
N LYS A 56 -8.90 13.61 -2.67
CA LYS A 56 -9.33 14.76 -1.87
C LYS A 56 -8.27 15.86 -1.94
N ARG A 57 -8.76 17.10 -1.94
CA ARG A 57 -7.89 18.30 -1.97
C ARG A 57 -6.90 18.32 -0.80
N GLU A 58 -7.35 17.92 0.38
CA GLU A 58 -6.52 17.83 1.60
C GLU A 58 -5.34 16.87 1.42
N SER A 59 -5.58 15.70 0.83
CA SER A 59 -4.55 14.72 0.55
C SER A 59 -3.56 15.20 -0.50
N LEU A 60 -4.03 15.91 -1.52
CA LEU A 60 -3.19 16.53 -2.54
C LEU A 60 -2.29 17.62 -1.94
N GLU A 61 -2.84 18.44 -1.03
CA GLU A 61 -2.08 19.44 -0.30
C GLU A 61 -1.04 18.80 0.64
N ALA A 62 -1.39 17.69 1.30
CA ALA A 62 -0.48 16.94 2.16
C ALA A 62 0.67 16.29 1.36
N LEU A 63 0.38 15.70 0.20
CA LEU A 63 1.41 15.19 -0.72
C LEU A 63 2.33 16.30 -1.22
N ARG A 64 1.76 17.45 -1.59
CA ARG A 64 2.53 18.61 -2.04
C ARG A 64 3.48 19.11 -0.94
N ARG A 65 3.00 19.19 0.31
CA ARG A 65 3.81 19.65 1.44
C ARG A 65 4.98 18.71 1.74
N GLU A 66 4.78 17.41 1.63
CA GLU A 66 5.83 16.44 1.95
C GLU A 66 6.83 16.28 0.80
N PHE A 67 6.35 16.23 -0.44
CA PHE A 67 7.16 15.83 -1.58
C PHE A 67 7.67 17.00 -2.42
N ASP A 68 7.34 18.26 -2.13
CA ASP A 68 7.87 19.52 -2.72
C ASP A 68 8.69 19.37 -4.04
N ASP A 69 8.03 19.03 -5.15
CA ASP A 69 8.61 18.87 -6.50
C ASP A 69 9.64 17.72 -6.67
N GLN A 70 9.69 16.80 -5.73
CA GLN A 70 10.50 15.60 -5.77
C GLN A 70 9.88 14.53 -6.67
N ARG A 71 10.78 13.76 -7.29
CA ARG A 71 10.44 12.56 -8.04
C ARG A 71 10.23 11.41 -7.06
N VAL A 72 9.00 10.91 -7.01
CA VAL A 72 8.62 9.79 -6.16
C VAL A 72 8.42 8.55 -7.03
N ASP A 73 9.13 7.48 -6.69
CA ASP A 73 8.87 6.18 -7.30
C ASP A 73 7.64 5.55 -6.63
N LEU A 74 6.54 5.43 -7.38
CA LEU A 74 5.35 4.75 -6.91
C LEU A 74 5.46 3.26 -7.22
N PRO A 75 5.45 2.37 -6.20
CA PRO A 75 5.50 0.95 -6.47
C PRO A 75 4.23 0.50 -7.20
N LYS A 76 4.33 -0.63 -7.92
CA LYS A 76 3.18 -1.23 -8.60
C LYS A 76 2.07 -1.54 -7.61
N TYR A 77 0.83 -1.22 -8.00
CA TYR A 77 -0.37 -1.49 -7.22
C TYR A 77 -0.44 -2.94 -6.75
N ASP A 78 -0.12 -3.91 -7.62
CA ASP A 78 -0.16 -5.34 -7.29
C ASP A 78 0.75 -5.70 -6.12
N LYS A 79 1.97 -5.16 -6.09
CA LYS A 79 2.93 -5.42 -4.99
C LYS A 79 2.39 -4.90 -3.66
N ILE A 80 1.71 -3.76 -3.70
CA ILE A 80 1.15 -3.14 -2.49
C ILE A 80 -0.09 -3.89 -2.01
N MET A 81 -0.97 -4.29 -2.91
CA MET A 81 -2.13 -5.13 -2.57
C MET A 81 -1.70 -6.48 -2.00
N MET A 82 -0.67 -7.09 -2.58
CA MET A 82 -0.07 -8.31 -2.03
C MET A 82 0.43 -8.07 -0.60
N ALA A 83 1.12 -6.97 -0.35
CA ALA A 83 1.67 -6.72 0.98
C ALA A 83 0.62 -6.32 2.02
N ILE A 84 -0.43 -5.57 1.64
CA ILE A 84 -1.57 -5.29 2.50
C ILE A 84 -2.27 -6.60 2.89
N ARG A 85 -2.48 -7.50 1.90
CA ARG A 85 -3.03 -8.83 2.17
C ARG A 85 -2.13 -9.62 3.11
N ASP A 86 -0.84 -9.66 2.83
CA ASP A 86 0.13 -10.42 3.63
C ASP A 86 0.22 -9.87 5.06
N SER A 87 0.11 -8.55 5.25
CA SER A 87 0.01 -7.89 6.56
C SER A 87 -1.24 -8.35 7.33
N LYS A 88 -2.40 -8.34 6.66
CA LYS A 88 -3.66 -8.81 7.26
C LYS A 88 -3.62 -10.30 7.62
N ILE A 89 -3.01 -11.12 6.78
CA ILE A 89 -2.81 -12.56 7.06
C ILE A 89 -1.97 -12.75 8.31
N ARG A 90 -0.89 -11.96 8.51
CA ARG A 90 -0.08 -12.03 9.74
C ARG A 90 -0.88 -11.64 10.97
N GLU A 91 -1.67 -10.57 10.89
CA GLU A 91 -2.51 -10.15 12.01
C GLU A 91 -3.56 -11.22 12.36
N ASP A 92 -4.22 -11.80 11.36
CA ASP A 92 -5.20 -12.89 11.58
C ASP A 92 -4.49 -14.12 12.19
N LEU A 93 -3.25 -14.43 11.77
CA LEU A 93 -2.43 -15.48 12.40
C LEU A 93 -2.07 -15.15 13.86
N ASP A 94 -1.70 -13.91 14.15
CA ASP A 94 -1.37 -13.45 15.50
C ASP A 94 -2.60 -13.45 16.43
N LYS A 95 -3.81 -13.31 15.86
CA LYS A 95 -5.10 -13.48 16.55
C LYS A 95 -5.50 -14.94 16.75
N GLY A 96 -4.70 -15.89 16.26
CA GLY A 96 -4.95 -17.33 16.41
C GLY A 96 -5.86 -17.94 15.34
N VAL A 97 -6.13 -17.25 14.22
CA VAL A 97 -6.86 -17.85 13.09
C VAL A 97 -6.00 -18.97 12.48
N SER A 98 -6.64 -20.09 12.15
CA SER A 98 -5.92 -21.25 11.63
C SER A 98 -5.33 -20.99 10.22
N VAL A 99 -4.24 -21.68 9.92
CA VAL A 99 -3.59 -21.60 8.59
C VAL A 99 -4.52 -22.11 7.49
N GLU A 100 -5.34 -23.10 7.80
CA GLU A 100 -6.32 -23.70 6.89
C GLU A 100 -7.43 -22.70 6.54
N ASP A 101 -8.00 -22.02 7.54
CA ASP A 101 -9.03 -20.99 7.33
C ASP A 101 -8.50 -19.84 6.48
N LEU A 102 -7.26 -19.40 6.73
CA LEU A 102 -6.63 -18.32 5.95
C LEU A 102 -6.29 -18.75 4.53
N SER A 103 -5.86 -20.00 4.35
CA SER A 103 -5.63 -20.63 3.05
C SER A 103 -6.91 -20.58 2.20
N ALA A 104 -8.04 -21.05 2.76
CA ALA A 104 -9.33 -21.02 2.09
C ALA A 104 -9.83 -19.58 1.81
N LYS A 105 -9.75 -18.69 2.81
CA LYS A 105 -10.21 -17.30 2.71
C LYS A 105 -9.46 -16.47 1.67
N HIS A 106 -8.16 -16.69 1.52
CA HIS A 106 -7.30 -15.91 0.63
C HIS A 106 -6.93 -16.63 -0.68
N ASN A 107 -7.42 -17.86 -0.88
CA ASN A 107 -7.07 -18.72 -2.01
C ASN A 107 -5.55 -18.88 -2.18
N LEU A 108 -4.86 -19.19 -1.08
CA LEU A 108 -3.41 -19.35 -0.99
C LEU A 108 -3.10 -20.73 -0.43
N SER A 109 -1.99 -21.36 -0.83
CA SER A 109 -1.58 -22.60 -0.19
C SER A 109 -1.12 -22.37 1.24
N GLU A 110 -1.24 -23.37 2.12
CA GLU A 110 -0.72 -23.28 3.48
C GLU A 110 0.77 -22.94 3.52
N ARG A 111 1.56 -23.43 2.55
CA ARG A 111 2.97 -23.06 2.40
C ARG A 111 3.11 -21.55 2.16
N GLN A 112 2.25 -20.94 1.35
CA GLN A 112 2.25 -19.49 1.13
C GLN A 112 1.86 -18.72 2.39
N ILE A 113 0.86 -19.18 3.13
CA ILE A 113 0.48 -18.57 4.43
C ILE A 113 1.64 -18.66 5.43
N ARG A 114 2.30 -19.82 5.53
CA ARG A 114 3.50 -19.99 6.37
C ARG A 114 4.65 -19.08 5.93
N ASN A 115 4.91 -18.94 4.62
CA ASN A 115 5.91 -18.02 4.08
C ASN A 115 5.59 -16.55 4.41
N ILE A 116 4.31 -16.18 4.39
CA ILE A 116 3.85 -14.85 4.80
C ILE A 116 4.14 -14.60 6.28
N ARG A 117 3.90 -15.60 7.15
CA ARG A 117 4.19 -15.55 8.59
C ARG A 117 5.68 -15.29 8.86
N ILE A 118 6.56 -16.08 8.26
CA ILE A 118 8.02 -15.98 8.47
C ILE A 118 8.66 -14.78 7.73
N GLY A 119 7.95 -14.20 6.76
CA GLY A 119 8.42 -13.02 6.02
C GLY A 119 9.41 -13.31 4.87
N THR A 120 9.51 -14.56 4.41
CA THR A 120 10.39 -14.95 3.28
C THR A 120 9.82 -14.61 1.91
N ARG A 121 8.58 -14.13 1.83
CA ARG A 121 8.00 -13.64 0.58
C ARG A 121 8.55 -12.24 0.30
N GLY A 122 9.67 -12.19 -0.43
CA GLY A 122 10.32 -10.95 -0.85
C GLY A 122 9.48 -10.13 -1.83
N TRP A 123 9.78 -8.83 -1.85
CA TRP A 123 9.16 -7.81 -2.70
C TRP A 123 9.58 -7.89 -4.16
#